data_AF-G0UCW2-F1
#
_entry.id   AF-G0UCW2-F1
#
_cell.length_a   1.000
_cell.length_b   1.000
_cell.length_c   1.000
_cell.angle_alpha   90.00
_cell.angle_beta   90.00
_cell.angle_gamma   90.00
#
_symmetry.space_group_name_H-M   'P 1'
#
loop_
_entity.id
_entity.type
_entity.pdbx_description
1 polymer ?
#
loop_
_entity_poly.entity_id
_entity_poly.type
_entity_poly.pdbx_seq_one_letter_code
_entity_poly.pdbx_strand_id
1 'polypeptide(L)'
;MFLISWNVAGWSSTCSKIRENFGSITEFLSRTHADIVCLQEVKGMWQKLNDNPHAMGARDAPVDITSEWELFWSFSSAAHRGFNGVATFARKNLTWSCDPRPFTDADDVGDGDDICSKDPLGGTNVKSKGASTSRVKSDKVCKSDELNDEGRVLVTCHSEFILINTYVVNGRHGRRTAFMMRFVSSLKNLIARLRCETGKPVILVGDMNMSYRTQDAHWLLRRLSLSRVAELAQFAKHTDSKEWAERFPHLPAATVTRLESLIAEQIMQLILGNTKATPDADYNSISVDGIFFAGSSAHTSSDGISALVQRVREHQKQSTDQCALTSLSELCEAGVASVCVKILTKVLAAKHRRDLFALTQYCGLPAHDDRLVEFMRVFLSELHLCDSMLVQDANARTGNEFSVPCPYTCWDQSTNRRQTNEGCRIDYILIDEQLVHMLVPCRATENNMGVADVDGSAGREGEICINESKKLNSEAESAEKDTVQTYSTFYDEYNGQAVRIGIKRATAAGAYPAAPMDRTGLPPLTSAAKDLQFRGLPSTGLYVTPPQYSDHCAVCARFEDLVLLPRTEEVKGKHRCLYRPPASLFSFVKRQRE
;
A
#
# COMPACT_ATOMS: atom_id res chain seq x y z
N MET A 1 -4.18 7.48 22.71
CA MET A 1 -3.94 8.15 21.42
C MET A 1 -4.78 7.54 20.28
N PHE A 2 -5.18 8.33 19.28
CA PHE A 2 -5.74 7.90 17.99
C PHE A 2 -5.00 8.54 16.80
N LEU A 3 -4.52 7.70 15.88
CA LEU A 3 -3.70 8.07 14.72
C LEU A 3 -4.39 7.65 13.41
N ILE A 4 -4.43 8.54 12.43
CA ILE A 4 -4.92 8.27 11.06
C ILE A 4 -3.77 8.47 10.07
N SER A 5 -3.66 7.61 9.06
CA SER A 5 -2.80 7.79 7.90
C SER A 5 -3.60 7.66 6.61
N TRP A 6 -3.41 8.59 5.67
CA TRP A 6 -4.25 8.71 4.50
C TRP A 6 -3.53 9.29 3.28
N ASN A 7 -3.38 8.50 2.21
CA ASN A 7 -3.05 9.05 0.91
C ASN A 7 -4.28 9.78 0.34
N VAL A 8 -4.17 11.10 0.18
CA VAL A 8 -5.28 11.95 -0.25
C VAL A 8 -5.32 12.20 -1.75
N ALA A 9 -4.34 11.68 -2.51
CA ALA A 9 -4.18 11.85 -3.96
C ALA A 9 -4.27 13.31 -4.45
N GLY A 10 -4.06 14.29 -3.57
CA GLY A 10 -4.24 15.71 -3.80
C GLY A 10 -5.04 16.40 -2.70
N TRP A 11 -4.34 17.02 -1.75
CA TRP A 11 -4.98 17.57 -0.55
C TRP A 11 -5.91 18.76 -0.84
N SER A 12 -5.59 19.62 -1.81
CA SER A 12 -6.43 20.79 -2.11
C SER A 12 -7.84 20.43 -2.61
N SER A 13 -7.96 19.40 -3.45
CA SER A 13 -9.25 18.90 -3.91
C SER A 13 -10.05 18.28 -2.77
N THR A 14 -9.37 17.53 -1.91
CA THR A 14 -9.97 16.92 -0.72
C THR A 14 -10.46 17.98 0.26
N CYS A 15 -9.68 19.04 0.50
CA CYS A 15 -10.09 20.19 1.30
C CYS A 15 -11.37 20.85 0.77
N SER A 16 -11.49 21.05 -0.55
CA SER A 16 -12.68 21.63 -1.15
C SER A 16 -13.93 20.81 -0.84
N LYS A 17 -13.83 19.48 -0.98
CA LYS A 17 -14.93 18.55 -0.69
C LYS A 17 -15.22 18.46 0.81
N ILE A 18 -14.21 18.49 1.66
CA ILE A 18 -14.40 18.53 3.12
C ILE A 18 -15.19 19.78 3.52
N ARG A 19 -14.83 20.96 2.99
CA ARG A 19 -15.56 22.20 3.28
C ARG A 19 -16.99 22.19 2.77
N GLU A 20 -17.22 21.67 1.57
CA GLU A 20 -18.58 21.51 1.04
C GLU A 20 -19.45 20.64 1.96
N ASN A 21 -18.84 19.62 2.58
CA ASN A 21 -19.56 18.64 3.40
C ASN A 21 -19.69 19.03 4.88
N PHE A 22 -18.69 19.70 5.44
CA PHE A 22 -18.54 19.93 6.88
C PHE A 22 -18.30 21.40 7.25
N GLY A 23 -18.28 22.31 6.27
CA GLY A 23 -18.06 23.74 6.46
C GLY A 23 -16.57 24.12 6.63
N SER A 24 -15.79 23.35 7.38
CA SER A 24 -14.36 23.60 7.59
C SER A 24 -13.53 22.32 7.77
N ILE A 25 -12.23 22.42 7.57
CA ILE A 25 -11.25 21.38 7.90
C ILE A 25 -11.18 21.17 9.41
N THR A 26 -11.26 22.25 10.20
CA THR A 26 -11.26 22.16 11.68
C THR A 26 -12.43 21.31 12.19
N GLU A 27 -13.64 21.55 11.70
CA GLU A 27 -14.83 20.75 12.06
C GLU A 27 -14.65 19.29 11.66
N PHE A 28 -14.16 19.04 10.45
CA PHE A 28 -13.87 17.69 9.97
C PHE A 28 -12.86 16.97 10.88
N LEU A 29 -11.72 17.59 11.18
CA LEU A 29 -10.69 17.02 12.04
C LEU A 29 -11.22 16.74 13.45
N SER A 30 -12.06 17.61 13.99
CA SER A 30 -12.70 17.39 15.30
C SER A 30 -13.61 16.16 15.30
N ARG A 31 -14.35 15.89 14.22
CA ARG A 31 -15.17 14.67 14.09
C ARG A 31 -14.37 13.39 13.95
N THR A 32 -13.13 13.46 13.48
CA THR A 32 -12.27 12.26 13.42
C THR A 32 -11.87 11.74 14.81
N HIS A 33 -11.92 12.60 15.83
CA HIS A 33 -11.35 12.33 17.17
C HIS A 33 -9.84 11.99 17.16
N ALA A 34 -9.13 12.26 16.06
CA ALA A 34 -7.70 11.97 15.97
C ALA A 34 -6.86 12.94 16.81
N ASP A 35 -5.77 12.41 17.33
CA ASP A 35 -4.68 13.19 17.92
C ASP A 35 -3.67 13.59 16.85
N ILE A 36 -3.46 12.70 15.87
CA ILE A 36 -2.51 12.88 14.78
C ILE A 36 -3.11 12.34 13.46
N VAL A 37 -2.99 13.13 12.39
CA VAL A 37 -3.40 12.76 11.03
C VAL A 37 -2.20 12.91 10.09
N CYS A 38 -1.80 11.82 9.45
CA CYS A 38 -0.73 11.76 8.47
C CYS A 38 -1.31 11.70 7.07
N LEU A 39 -0.89 12.61 6.21
CA LEU A 39 -1.34 12.74 4.83
C LEU A 39 -0.20 12.42 3.88
N GLN A 40 -0.48 11.65 2.84
CA GLN A 40 0.44 11.39 1.72
C GLN A 40 -0.12 11.96 0.42
N GLU A 41 0.77 12.22 -0.54
CA GLU A 41 0.44 12.75 -1.86
C GLU A 41 -0.34 14.07 -1.80
N VAL A 42 0.07 14.98 -0.91
CA VAL A 42 -0.64 16.25 -0.68
C VAL A 42 -0.62 17.18 -1.90
N LYS A 43 0.33 16.98 -2.83
CA LYS A 43 0.51 17.74 -4.08
C LYS A 43 0.62 19.26 -3.86
N GLY A 44 1.56 19.63 -2.99
CA GLY A 44 1.77 20.99 -2.52
C GLY A 44 3.18 21.51 -2.70
N MET A 45 3.34 22.83 -2.49
CA MET A 45 4.61 23.55 -2.44
C MET A 45 4.51 24.65 -1.39
N TRP A 46 5.64 25.07 -0.82
CA TRP A 46 5.67 26.17 0.15
C TRP A 46 5.06 27.47 -0.38
N GLN A 47 5.33 27.82 -1.64
CA GLN A 47 4.72 28.98 -2.28
C GLN A 47 3.19 28.87 -2.31
N LYS A 48 2.65 27.74 -2.79
CA LYS A 48 1.20 27.48 -2.82
C LYS A 48 0.57 27.55 -1.43
N LEU A 49 1.23 27.01 -0.41
CA LEU A 49 0.76 27.06 0.98
C LEU A 49 0.77 28.49 1.55
N ASN A 50 1.77 29.30 1.21
CA ASN A 50 1.83 30.69 1.67
C ASN A 50 0.85 31.60 0.92
N ASP A 51 0.71 31.40 -0.39
CA ASP A 51 -0.16 32.20 -1.25
C ASP A 51 -1.65 31.90 -0.99
N ASN A 52 -1.98 30.63 -0.75
CA ASN A 52 -3.35 30.20 -0.47
C ASN A 52 -3.43 29.12 0.62
N PRO A 53 -3.20 29.49 1.89
CA PRO A 53 -3.27 28.54 3.01
C PRO A 53 -4.67 27.95 3.19
N HIS A 54 -5.72 28.67 2.77
CA HIS A 54 -7.07 28.14 2.75
C HIS A 54 -7.19 26.94 1.80
N ALA A 55 -6.76 27.06 0.53
CA ALA A 55 -6.79 25.92 -0.39
C ALA A 55 -5.96 24.71 0.07
N MET A 56 -4.92 24.93 0.89
CA MET A 56 -4.09 23.86 1.48
C MET A 56 -4.58 23.35 2.85
N GLY A 57 -5.76 23.78 3.30
CA GLY A 57 -6.33 23.34 4.58
C GLY A 57 -5.57 23.84 5.81
N ALA A 58 -4.71 24.84 5.66
CA ALA A 58 -3.90 25.42 6.72
C ALA A 58 -4.51 26.66 7.37
N ARG A 59 -5.63 27.15 6.82
CA ARG A 59 -6.48 28.19 7.42
C ARG A 59 -7.93 27.96 7.02
N ASP A 60 -8.84 28.22 7.95
CA ASP A 60 -10.27 28.32 7.72
C ASP A 60 -10.85 29.51 8.48
N ALA A 61 -12.03 29.95 8.04
CA ALA A 61 -12.84 30.92 8.78
C ALA A 61 -14.08 30.19 9.36
N PRO A 62 -14.60 30.62 10.52
CA PRO A 62 -14.09 31.68 11.39
C PRO A 62 -12.97 31.22 12.34
N VAL A 63 -12.78 29.91 12.53
CA VAL A 63 -11.80 29.33 13.47
C VAL A 63 -10.53 28.96 12.72
N ASP A 64 -9.41 29.56 13.13
CA ASP A 64 -8.09 29.20 12.61
C ASP A 64 -7.72 27.80 13.12
N ILE A 65 -7.49 26.86 12.20
CA ILE A 65 -7.03 25.50 12.48
C ILE A 65 -5.81 25.47 13.42
N THR A 66 -4.93 26.48 13.35
CA THR A 66 -3.71 26.55 14.18
C THR A 66 -3.97 26.88 15.66
N SER A 67 -5.22 27.14 16.02
CA SER A 67 -5.63 27.23 17.42
C SER A 67 -5.56 25.88 18.13
N GLU A 68 -5.90 24.79 17.44
CA GLU A 68 -6.00 23.42 17.97
C GLU A 68 -4.97 22.45 17.39
N TRP A 69 -4.42 22.73 16.21
CA TRP A 69 -3.55 21.83 15.47
C TRP A 69 -2.23 22.50 15.07
N GLU A 70 -1.16 21.70 15.00
CA GLU A 70 0.11 22.05 14.38
C GLU A 70 0.26 21.28 13.08
N LEU A 71 0.61 22.00 12.01
CA LEU A 71 0.62 21.46 10.65
C LEU A 71 2.06 21.42 10.14
N PHE A 72 2.58 20.21 9.96
CA PHE A 72 3.93 19.96 9.51
C PHE A 72 3.92 19.46 8.05
N TRP A 73 4.82 19.99 7.22
CA TRP A 73 4.83 19.72 5.78
C TRP A 73 6.23 19.33 5.31
N SER A 74 6.29 18.32 4.45
CA SER A 74 7.42 18.04 3.57
C SER A 74 6.92 18.10 2.13
N PHE A 75 7.39 19.10 1.38
CA PHE A 75 7.03 19.29 -0.03
C PHE A 75 8.18 18.90 -0.93
N SER A 76 7.86 18.47 -2.14
CA SER A 76 8.89 18.23 -3.13
C SER A 76 9.54 19.53 -3.59
N SER A 77 10.80 19.45 -3.98
CA SER A 77 11.54 20.57 -4.55
C SER A 77 10.91 21.00 -5.88
N ALA A 78 11.27 22.19 -6.36
CA ALA A 78 10.75 22.71 -7.63
C ALA A 78 11.00 21.78 -8.83
N ALA A 79 12.09 20.98 -8.78
CA ALA A 79 12.42 19.99 -9.81
C ALA A 79 11.35 18.91 -9.99
N HIS A 80 10.58 18.61 -8.93
CA HIS A 80 9.55 17.57 -8.93
C HIS A 80 8.12 18.14 -9.01
N ARG A 81 7.98 19.42 -9.39
CA ARG A 81 6.71 20.13 -9.72
C ARG A 81 5.57 19.96 -8.69
N GLY A 82 5.89 19.73 -7.41
CA GLY A 82 4.88 19.59 -6.36
C GLY A 82 3.95 18.36 -6.50
N PHE A 83 4.37 17.28 -7.19
CA PHE A 83 3.52 16.09 -7.41
C PHE A 83 3.42 15.13 -6.21
N ASN A 84 4.34 15.23 -5.24
CA ASN A 84 4.40 14.33 -4.09
C ASN A 84 4.00 15.10 -2.81
N GLY A 85 4.77 14.92 -1.74
CA GLY A 85 4.64 15.63 -0.48
C GLY A 85 3.86 14.83 0.55
N VAL A 86 4.28 14.97 1.80
CA VAL A 86 3.60 14.42 2.98
C VAL A 86 3.34 15.53 3.99
N ALA A 87 2.31 15.36 4.81
CA ALA A 87 1.99 16.29 5.89
C ALA A 87 1.56 15.55 7.15
N THR A 88 1.90 16.09 8.31
CA THR A 88 1.46 15.55 9.60
C THR A 88 0.75 16.66 10.35
N PHE A 89 -0.52 16.45 10.67
CA PHE A 89 -1.31 17.36 11.50
C PHE A 89 -1.40 16.73 12.88
N ALA A 90 -0.90 17.41 13.90
CA ALA A 90 -0.95 16.92 15.28
C ALA A 90 -1.69 17.92 16.16
N ARG A 91 -2.39 17.44 17.19
CA ARG A 91 -2.95 18.33 18.22
C ARG A 91 -1.84 19.19 18.81
N LYS A 92 -2.18 20.44 19.11
CA LYS A 92 -1.24 21.48 19.50
C LYS A 92 -0.38 21.04 20.69
N ASN A 93 0.92 21.30 20.58
CA ASN A 93 1.95 20.98 21.57
C ASN A 93 2.30 19.49 21.71
N LEU A 94 1.70 18.57 20.94
CA LEU A 94 2.07 17.15 21.04
C LEU A 94 3.36 16.79 20.30
N THR A 95 3.84 17.63 19.37
CA THR A 95 5.07 17.40 18.61
C THR A 95 6.24 18.16 19.21
N TRP A 96 7.27 17.46 19.66
CA TRP A 96 8.46 18.02 20.29
C TRP A 96 9.53 18.44 19.28
N SER A 97 9.69 17.66 18.20
CA SER A 97 10.55 18.04 17.07
C SER A 97 10.00 17.57 15.73
N CYS A 98 10.40 18.24 14.64
CA CYS A 98 10.09 17.82 13.27
C CYS A 98 11.30 17.90 12.33
N ASP A 99 11.36 16.98 11.36
CA ASP A 99 12.32 17.02 10.26
C ASP A 99 11.69 16.57 8.93
N PRO A 100 11.56 17.46 7.92
CA PRO A 100 11.08 17.13 6.58
C PRO A 100 12.18 16.64 5.65
N ARG A 101 13.46 16.65 6.08
CA ARG A 101 14.62 16.18 5.32
C ARG A 101 15.50 15.26 6.17
N PRO A 102 14.95 14.11 6.63
CA PRO A 102 15.58 13.30 7.65
C PRO A 102 16.75 12.45 7.16
N PHE A 103 16.89 12.21 5.85
CA PHE A 103 17.97 11.38 5.32
C PHE A 103 19.31 12.11 5.34
N THR A 104 20.35 11.39 5.77
CA THR A 104 21.75 11.81 5.80
C THR A 104 22.61 10.87 4.96
N ASP A 105 23.85 11.24 4.68
CA ASP A 105 24.80 10.36 3.98
C ASP A 105 25.04 9.03 4.72
N ALA A 106 24.86 9.01 6.05
CA ALA A 106 24.98 7.80 6.85
C ALA A 106 23.80 6.82 6.64
N ASP A 107 22.66 7.28 6.11
CA ASP A 107 21.53 6.41 5.82
C ASP A 107 21.61 5.81 4.40
N ASP A 108 22.33 6.48 3.50
CA ASP A 108 22.50 6.11 2.09
C ASP A 108 23.76 5.25 1.84
N VAL A 109 24.00 4.31 2.74
CA VAL A 109 24.98 3.23 2.59
C VAL A 109 24.26 1.98 2.10
N GLY A 110 24.85 1.27 1.13
CA GLY A 110 24.27 0.01 0.61
C GLY A 110 24.16 -1.05 1.70
N ASP A 111 23.39 -2.12 1.45
CA ASP A 111 22.97 -3.17 2.41
C ASP A 111 24.09 -3.95 3.16
N GLY A 112 25.36 -3.50 3.13
CA GLY A 112 26.51 -4.20 3.70
C GLY A 112 27.12 -3.61 4.99
N ASP A 113 26.71 -2.42 5.43
CA ASP A 113 27.28 -1.79 6.64
C ASP A 113 26.19 -1.63 7.72
N ASP A 114 26.21 -2.51 8.71
CA ASP A 114 25.36 -2.44 9.89
C ASP A 114 25.79 -1.25 10.77
N ILE A 115 24.96 -0.20 10.81
CA ILE A 115 25.25 1.08 11.50
C ILE A 115 25.33 0.87 13.02
N CYS A 116 24.71 -0.20 13.55
CA CYS A 116 24.62 -0.48 14.99
C CYS A 116 25.82 -1.24 15.58
N SER A 117 26.76 -1.76 14.78
CA SER A 117 27.88 -2.57 15.30
C SER A 117 29.10 -1.76 15.79
N LYS A 118 29.01 -0.42 15.83
CA LYS A 118 30.10 0.41 16.40
C LYS A 118 29.89 0.60 17.90
N ASP A 119 30.61 -0.22 18.68
CA ASP A 119 30.75 -0.12 20.13
C ASP A 119 31.08 1.33 20.58
N PRO A 120 30.42 1.90 21.60
CA PRO A 120 30.65 3.29 22.04
C PRO A 120 31.96 3.50 22.83
N LEU A 121 32.80 2.49 22.98
CA LEU A 121 33.95 2.53 23.90
C LEU A 121 35.21 2.01 23.20
N GLY A 122 36.02 2.93 22.68
CA GLY A 122 37.33 2.59 22.10
C GLY A 122 38.08 3.80 21.59
N GLY A 123 38.63 4.61 22.50
CA GLY A 123 39.51 5.70 22.13
C GLY A 123 40.86 5.21 21.63
N THR A 124 41.35 5.79 20.53
CA THR A 124 42.79 6.03 20.36
C THR A 124 43.01 7.31 19.55
N ASN A 125 43.71 8.25 20.18
CA ASN A 125 44.32 9.43 19.58
C ASN A 125 45.22 9.06 18.40
N VAL A 126 44.95 9.64 17.23
CA VAL A 126 46.01 9.89 16.23
C VAL A 126 45.95 11.36 15.84
N LYS A 127 46.96 12.12 16.29
CA LYS A 127 47.24 13.48 15.84
C LYS A 127 47.72 13.43 14.38
N SER A 128 47.10 14.22 13.50
CA SER A 128 47.74 14.65 12.25
C SER A 128 47.68 16.17 12.10
N LYS A 129 48.86 16.72 11.87
CA LYS A 129 49.24 18.13 11.81
C LYS A 129 48.51 18.89 10.69
N GLY A 130 48.36 20.19 10.89
CA GLY A 130 47.75 21.11 9.95
C GLY A 130 48.49 21.26 8.62
N ALA A 131 47.71 21.57 7.59
CA ALA A 131 48.12 22.34 6.43
C ALA A 131 46.93 23.18 5.99
N SER A 132 47.11 24.50 6.02
CA SER A 132 46.21 25.49 5.46
C SER A 132 46.41 25.51 3.95
N THR A 133 45.40 25.13 3.16
CA THR A 133 45.33 25.45 1.73
C THR A 133 43.89 25.60 1.26
N SER A 134 43.56 26.82 0.82
CA SER A 134 42.60 27.20 -0.23
C SER A 134 41.26 26.49 -0.30
N ARG A 135 40.23 27.24 0.09
CA ARG A 135 38.80 26.99 -0.07
C ARG A 135 38.43 26.90 -1.56
N VAL A 136 38.48 25.70 -2.14
CA VAL A 136 37.78 25.39 -3.39
C VAL A 136 36.38 24.91 -3.01
N LYS A 137 35.35 25.70 -3.34
CA LYS A 137 33.95 25.24 -3.25
C LYS A 137 33.74 24.16 -4.31
N SER A 138 33.73 22.90 -3.89
CA SER A 138 33.17 21.82 -4.71
C SER A 138 31.67 21.74 -4.42
N ASP A 139 30.84 22.12 -5.38
CA ASP A 139 29.39 21.87 -5.41
C ASP A 139 29.14 20.36 -5.60
N LYS A 140 29.51 19.54 -4.62
CA LYS A 140 29.19 18.11 -4.63
C LYS A 140 27.81 17.96 -4.01
N VAL A 141 26.78 17.80 -4.85
CA VAL A 141 25.43 17.46 -4.39
C VAL A 141 25.54 16.20 -3.52
N CYS A 142 25.06 16.32 -2.28
CA CYS A 142 25.03 15.24 -1.30
C CYS A 142 24.04 14.17 -1.81
N LYS A 143 24.45 12.90 -1.89
CA LYS A 143 23.56 11.86 -2.47
C LYS A 143 22.25 11.73 -1.68
N SER A 144 22.29 11.95 -0.36
CA SER A 144 21.11 11.94 0.50
C SER A 144 20.11 13.08 0.22
N ASP A 145 20.54 14.18 -0.39
CA ASP A 145 19.62 15.29 -0.74
C ASP A 145 18.61 14.86 -1.79
N GLU A 146 19.00 13.99 -2.74
CA GLU A 146 18.08 13.45 -3.75
C GLU A 146 16.91 12.67 -3.12
N LEU A 147 17.15 11.96 -2.02
CA LEU A 147 16.11 11.20 -1.31
C LEU A 147 15.14 12.13 -0.57
N ASN A 148 15.63 13.25 -0.06
CA ASN A 148 14.83 14.26 0.63
C ASN A 148 14.04 15.18 -0.32
N ASP A 149 14.55 15.43 -1.53
CA ASP A 149 14.01 16.42 -2.46
C ASP A 149 12.64 16.07 -3.03
N GLU A 150 12.22 14.81 -2.95
CA GLU A 150 10.87 14.42 -3.37
C GLU A 150 9.81 14.65 -2.29
N GLY A 151 10.17 15.11 -1.09
CA GLY A 151 9.24 15.39 0.00
C GLY A 151 8.46 14.16 0.47
N ARG A 152 9.13 13.01 0.48
CA ARG A 152 8.50 11.70 0.71
C ARG A 152 8.49 11.25 2.16
N VAL A 153 9.26 11.89 3.02
CA VAL A 153 9.34 11.54 4.45
C VAL A 153 9.20 12.79 5.29
N LEU A 154 8.43 12.69 6.36
CA LEU A 154 8.34 13.68 7.41
C LEU A 154 8.39 12.96 8.77
N VAL A 155 9.40 13.32 9.57
CA VAL A 155 9.58 12.79 10.91
C VAL A 155 9.04 13.79 11.92
N THR A 156 8.22 13.32 12.87
CA THR A 156 7.82 14.09 14.04
C THR A 156 8.09 13.29 15.30
N CYS A 157 8.79 13.86 16.28
CA CYS A 157 9.04 13.21 17.56
C CYS A 157 8.03 13.67 18.58
N HIS A 158 7.44 12.72 19.31
CA HIS A 158 6.47 12.92 20.37
C HIS A 158 7.09 12.49 21.71
N SER A 159 6.35 12.63 22.83
CA SER A 159 6.89 12.24 24.14
C SER A 159 7.25 10.76 24.21
N GLU A 160 6.41 9.88 23.67
CA GLU A 160 6.56 8.43 23.80
C GLU A 160 7.18 7.73 22.59
N PHE A 161 7.09 8.32 21.39
CA PHE A 161 7.53 7.67 20.15
C PHE A 161 8.00 8.65 19.09
N ILE A 162 8.67 8.12 18.07
CA ILE A 162 8.97 8.81 16.82
C ILE A 162 7.94 8.39 15.77
N LEU A 163 7.32 9.36 15.11
CA LEU A 163 6.41 9.14 14.00
C LEU A 163 7.13 9.41 12.69
N ILE A 164 7.05 8.47 11.75
CA ILE A 164 7.57 8.64 10.40
C ILE A 164 6.40 8.52 9.45
N ASN A 165 6.04 9.61 8.79
CA ASN A 165 5.06 9.64 7.72
C ASN A 165 5.78 9.53 6.37
N THR A 166 5.52 8.47 5.61
CA THR A 166 6.21 8.18 4.35
C THR A 166 5.26 8.01 3.16
N TYR A 167 5.72 8.42 1.98
CA TYR A 167 5.15 8.09 0.68
C TYR A 167 6.25 7.47 -0.17
N VAL A 168 6.38 6.14 -0.10
CA VAL A 168 7.44 5.39 -0.79
C VAL A 168 7.35 5.62 -2.29
N VAL A 169 8.50 5.60 -2.96
CA VAL A 169 8.62 5.80 -4.41
C VAL A 169 7.81 4.74 -5.15
N ASN A 170 6.95 5.16 -6.07
CA ASN A 170 6.34 4.24 -7.03
C ASN A 170 7.36 3.83 -8.10
N GLY A 171 7.55 2.53 -8.32
CA GLY A 171 8.51 1.96 -9.28
C GLY A 171 8.28 2.33 -10.76
N ARG A 172 7.12 2.90 -11.13
CA ARG A 172 6.74 3.31 -12.51
C ARG A 172 7.06 2.24 -13.57
N HIS A 173 6.50 1.05 -13.39
CA HIS A 173 6.73 -0.09 -14.30
C HIS A 173 8.22 -0.43 -14.46
N GLY A 174 8.96 -0.42 -13.35
CA GLY A 174 10.38 -0.77 -13.31
C GLY A 174 11.36 0.38 -13.55
N ARG A 175 10.92 1.50 -14.15
CA ARG A 175 11.80 2.64 -14.51
C ARG A 175 12.45 3.30 -13.29
N ARG A 176 11.84 3.17 -12.12
CA ARG A 176 12.33 3.76 -10.86
C ARG A 176 12.67 2.71 -9.79
N THR A 177 12.67 1.42 -10.12
CA THR A 177 12.88 0.37 -9.11
C THR A 177 14.22 0.49 -8.39
N ALA A 178 15.30 0.84 -9.08
CA ALA A 178 16.60 1.07 -8.43
C ALA A 178 16.56 2.20 -7.39
N PHE A 179 15.89 3.31 -7.72
CA PHE A 179 15.71 4.42 -6.79
C PHE A 179 14.76 4.06 -5.64
N MET A 180 13.70 3.29 -5.92
CA MET A 180 12.78 2.77 -4.91
C MET A 180 13.53 1.87 -3.90
N MET A 181 14.34 0.92 -4.37
CA MET A 181 15.14 0.04 -3.51
C MET A 181 16.12 0.83 -2.63
N ARG A 182 16.85 1.79 -3.22
CA ARG A 182 17.74 2.69 -2.46
C ARG A 182 16.96 3.48 -1.40
N PHE A 183 15.79 4.02 -1.75
CA PHE A 183 14.95 4.78 -0.84
C PHE A 183 14.48 3.94 0.34
N VAL A 184 13.99 2.71 0.11
CA VAL A 184 13.49 1.87 1.20
C VAL A 184 14.62 1.31 2.08
N SER A 185 15.79 1.01 1.52
CA SER A 185 16.98 0.67 2.31
C SER A 185 17.44 1.86 3.17
N SER A 186 17.45 3.07 2.61
CA SER A 186 17.74 4.29 3.40
C SER A 186 16.70 4.55 4.48
N LEU A 187 15.41 4.25 4.23
CA LEU A 187 14.33 4.36 5.22
C LEU A 187 14.55 3.40 6.40
N LYS A 188 15.02 2.18 6.13
CA LYS A 188 15.40 1.22 7.17
C LYS A 188 16.52 1.77 8.05
N ASN A 189 17.58 2.29 7.43
CA ASN A 189 18.72 2.87 8.14
C ASN A 189 18.32 4.11 8.96
N LEU A 190 17.46 4.96 8.41
CA LEU A 190 16.88 6.10 9.11
C LEU A 190 16.14 5.67 10.39
N ILE A 191 15.31 4.62 10.31
CA ILE A 191 14.57 4.10 11.48
C ILE A 191 15.55 3.61 12.56
N ALA A 192 16.55 2.81 12.17
CA ALA A 192 17.56 2.31 13.10
C ALA A 192 18.34 3.45 13.78
N ARG A 193 18.78 4.44 13.01
CA ARG A 193 19.49 5.62 13.53
C ARG A 193 18.63 6.44 14.48
N LEU A 194 17.38 6.74 14.12
CA LEU A 194 16.47 7.52 14.97
C LEU A 194 16.18 6.81 16.30
N ARG A 195 16.03 5.48 16.29
CA ARG A 195 15.92 4.68 17.53
C ARG A 195 17.17 4.83 18.40
N CYS A 196 18.36 4.72 17.80
CA CYS A 196 19.62 4.86 18.54
C CYS A 196 19.81 6.26 19.13
N GLU A 197 19.51 7.31 18.37
CA GLU A 197 19.70 8.70 18.78
C GLU A 197 18.70 9.12 19.87
N THR A 198 17.48 8.60 19.85
CA THR A 198 16.39 9.06 20.73
C THR A 198 16.03 8.08 21.86
N GLY A 199 16.36 6.80 21.70
CA GLY A 199 15.92 5.73 22.60
C GLY A 199 14.41 5.44 22.56
N LYS A 200 13.66 5.99 21.59
CA LYS A 200 12.20 5.87 21.52
C LYS A 200 11.75 4.81 20.50
N PRO A 201 10.61 4.15 20.74
CA PRO A 201 9.97 3.31 19.74
C PRO A 201 9.51 4.12 18.53
N VAL A 202 9.34 3.46 17.39
CA VAL A 202 8.95 4.08 16.11
C VAL A 202 7.54 3.63 15.68
N ILE A 203 6.76 4.57 15.17
CA ILE A 203 5.56 4.29 14.37
C ILE A 203 5.83 4.78 12.94
N LEU A 204 5.83 3.88 11.96
CA LEU A 204 5.93 4.19 10.54
C LEU A 204 4.54 4.12 9.91
N VAL A 205 4.13 5.16 9.21
CA VAL A 205 2.83 5.22 8.53
C VAL A 205 2.94 5.69 7.10
N GLY A 206 1.98 5.26 6.29
CA GLY A 206 1.74 5.83 4.97
C GLY A 206 1.69 4.80 3.86
N ASP A 207 1.82 5.29 2.65
CA ASP A 207 1.72 4.51 1.43
C ASP A 207 3.10 3.96 1.05
N MET A 208 3.23 2.65 1.18
CA MET A 208 4.46 1.90 0.90
C MET A 208 4.62 1.57 -0.58
N ASN A 209 3.61 1.86 -1.42
CA ASN A 209 3.57 1.53 -2.86
C ASN A 209 3.87 0.06 -3.17
N MET A 210 3.72 -0.84 -2.19
CA MET A 210 3.98 -2.26 -2.34
C MET A 210 3.14 -3.08 -1.37
N SER A 211 2.92 -4.34 -1.72
CA SER A 211 2.27 -5.35 -0.89
C SER A 211 3.17 -6.57 -0.76
N TYR A 212 3.17 -7.20 0.43
CA TYR A 212 4.11 -8.29 0.72
C TYR A 212 3.43 -9.63 1.01
N ARG A 213 2.12 -9.63 1.29
CA ARG A 213 1.32 -10.85 1.41
C ARG A 213 0.44 -11.07 0.19
N THR A 214 0.07 -12.33 -0.07
CA THR A 214 -0.92 -12.66 -1.09
C THR A 214 -2.28 -12.05 -0.78
N GLN A 215 -2.67 -12.02 0.49
CA GLN A 215 -3.95 -11.47 0.96
C GLN A 215 -4.01 -9.93 0.93
N ASP A 216 -2.88 -9.26 0.70
CA ASP A 216 -2.84 -7.80 0.55
C ASP A 216 -3.32 -7.36 -0.86
N ALA A 217 -3.69 -8.29 -1.74
CA ALA A 217 -4.26 -7.97 -3.04
C ALA A 217 -5.38 -8.95 -3.42
N HIS A 218 -6.33 -8.44 -4.19
CA HIS A 218 -7.36 -9.27 -4.81
C HIS A 218 -6.72 -10.41 -5.61
N TRP A 219 -7.32 -11.61 -5.58
CA TRP A 219 -6.71 -12.82 -6.14
C TRP A 219 -6.34 -12.70 -7.63
N LEU A 220 -7.09 -11.91 -8.40
CA LEU A 220 -6.77 -11.59 -9.79
C LEU A 220 -5.48 -10.78 -9.94
N LEU A 221 -5.12 -9.97 -8.95
CA LEU A 221 -3.92 -9.12 -8.97
C LEU A 221 -2.67 -9.86 -8.47
N ARG A 222 -2.83 -11.09 -7.96
CA ARG A 222 -1.72 -11.95 -7.53
C ARG A 222 -0.93 -12.44 -8.74
N ARG A 223 0.28 -12.92 -8.48
CA ARG A 223 1.09 -13.68 -9.44
C ARG A 223 0.96 -15.18 -9.17
N LEU A 224 1.21 -16.00 -10.18
CA LEU A 224 1.37 -17.46 -10.04
C LEU A 224 2.84 -17.81 -10.26
N SER A 225 3.42 -18.56 -9.32
CA SER A 225 4.75 -19.14 -9.45
C SER A 225 4.72 -20.29 -10.47
N LEU A 226 5.46 -20.15 -11.57
CA LEU A 226 5.44 -21.16 -12.63
C LEU A 226 6.15 -22.45 -12.22
N SER A 227 7.27 -22.34 -11.51
CA SER A 227 7.98 -23.49 -10.95
C SER A 227 7.08 -24.32 -10.04
N ARG A 228 6.34 -23.67 -9.13
CA ARG A 228 5.39 -24.37 -8.25
C ARG A 228 4.23 -25.01 -9.00
N VAL A 229 3.75 -24.39 -10.08
CA VAL A 229 2.71 -24.98 -10.94
C VAL A 229 3.26 -26.23 -11.65
N ALA A 230 4.48 -26.15 -12.18
CA ALA A 230 5.14 -27.28 -12.85
C ALA A 230 5.41 -28.44 -11.89
N GLU A 231 5.95 -28.16 -10.69
CA GLU A 231 6.14 -29.14 -9.62
C GLU A 231 4.82 -29.80 -9.21
N LEU A 232 3.76 -29.01 -9.03
CA LEU A 232 2.45 -29.53 -8.66
C LEU A 232 1.84 -30.40 -9.77
N ALA A 233 2.01 -30.02 -11.04
CA ALA A 233 1.57 -30.82 -12.19
C ALA A 233 2.39 -32.10 -12.35
N GLN A 234 3.68 -32.08 -12.05
CA GLN A 234 4.51 -33.28 -12.03
C GLN A 234 4.08 -34.22 -10.89
N PHE A 235 3.83 -33.67 -9.70
CA PHE A 235 3.29 -34.44 -8.58
C PHE A 235 1.94 -35.08 -8.94
N ALA A 236 1.05 -34.34 -9.60
CA ALA A 236 -0.27 -34.81 -10.04
C ALA A 236 -0.21 -36.04 -10.97
N LYS A 237 0.85 -36.17 -11.77
CA LYS A 237 1.03 -37.28 -12.71
C LYS A 237 1.49 -38.58 -12.02
N HIS A 238 2.13 -38.49 -10.85
CA HIS A 238 2.77 -39.64 -10.17
C HIS A 238 2.09 -40.03 -8.85
N THR A 239 1.14 -39.23 -8.37
CA THR A 239 0.45 -39.45 -7.10
C THR A 239 -0.80 -40.28 -7.30
N ASP A 240 -1.11 -41.15 -6.33
CA ASP A 240 -2.36 -41.88 -6.31
C ASP A 240 -3.57 -40.93 -6.19
N SER A 241 -4.70 -41.31 -6.81
CA SER A 241 -5.90 -40.45 -6.85
C SER A 241 -6.47 -40.16 -5.46
N LYS A 242 -6.35 -41.11 -4.52
CA LYS A 242 -6.82 -40.94 -3.15
C LYS A 242 -5.92 -39.99 -2.37
N GLU A 243 -4.60 -40.21 -2.43
CA GLU A 243 -3.62 -39.32 -1.78
C GLU A 243 -3.75 -37.88 -2.30
N TRP A 244 -3.94 -37.73 -3.60
CA TRP A 244 -4.18 -36.42 -4.20
C TRP A 244 -5.44 -35.75 -3.66
N ALA A 245 -6.56 -36.46 -3.62
CA ALA A 245 -7.84 -35.92 -3.15
C ALA A 245 -7.80 -35.52 -1.67
N GLU A 246 -7.03 -36.24 -0.85
CA GLU A 246 -6.80 -35.90 0.56
C GLU A 246 -5.96 -34.62 0.70
N ARG A 247 -4.92 -34.46 -0.12
CA ARG A 247 -4.01 -33.31 -0.04
C ARG A 247 -4.54 -32.05 -0.73
N PHE A 248 -5.28 -32.19 -1.82
CA PHE A 248 -5.78 -31.12 -2.66
C PHE A 248 -7.28 -31.29 -2.97
N PRO A 249 -8.16 -31.26 -1.94
CA PRO A 249 -9.58 -31.60 -2.08
C PRO A 249 -10.35 -30.67 -3.03
N HIS A 250 -9.81 -29.49 -3.33
CA HIS A 250 -10.44 -28.46 -4.16
C HIS A 250 -9.77 -28.27 -5.53
N LEU A 251 -8.82 -29.13 -5.89
CA LEU A 251 -8.05 -28.97 -7.12
C LEU A 251 -7.72 -30.35 -7.72
N PRO A 252 -8.56 -30.90 -8.62
CA PRO A 252 -8.34 -32.22 -9.21
C PRO A 252 -7.02 -32.32 -9.99
N ALA A 253 -6.34 -33.48 -9.93
CA ALA A 253 -5.06 -33.72 -10.60
C ALA A 253 -5.12 -33.43 -12.11
N ALA A 254 -6.17 -33.92 -12.78
CA ALA A 254 -6.40 -33.66 -14.21
C ALA A 254 -6.59 -32.17 -14.52
N THR A 255 -7.17 -31.41 -13.59
CA THR A 255 -7.35 -29.95 -13.72
C THR A 255 -6.00 -29.23 -13.63
N VAL A 256 -5.10 -29.64 -12.75
CA VAL A 256 -3.75 -29.04 -12.65
C VAL A 256 -2.97 -29.26 -13.93
N THR A 257 -2.95 -30.49 -14.46
CA THR A 257 -2.28 -30.80 -15.73
C THR A 257 -2.85 -29.97 -16.88
N ARG A 258 -4.17 -29.81 -16.96
CA ARG A 258 -4.82 -28.96 -17.97
C ARG A 258 -4.47 -27.48 -17.81
N LEU A 259 -4.45 -26.97 -16.58
CA LEU A 259 -4.10 -25.57 -16.30
C LEU A 259 -2.64 -25.28 -16.60
N GLU A 260 -1.72 -26.20 -16.27
CA GLU A 260 -0.30 -26.10 -16.60
C GLU A 260 -0.09 -25.90 -18.10
N SER A 261 -0.69 -26.76 -18.94
CA SER A 261 -0.54 -26.67 -20.39
C SER A 261 -1.16 -25.38 -20.96
N LEU A 262 -2.32 -24.95 -20.44
CA LEU A 262 -2.96 -23.69 -20.84
C LEU A 262 -2.11 -22.47 -20.45
N ILE A 263 -1.52 -22.48 -19.25
CA ILE A 263 -0.64 -21.40 -18.79
C ILE A 263 0.61 -21.32 -19.67
N ALA A 264 1.23 -22.46 -19.98
CA ALA A 264 2.40 -22.51 -20.86
C ALA A 264 2.08 -21.93 -22.25
N GLU A 265 0.97 -22.35 -22.86
CA GLU A 265 0.50 -21.83 -24.14
C GLU A 265 0.26 -20.31 -24.09
N GLN A 266 -0.41 -19.83 -23.03
CA GLN A 266 -0.71 -18.41 -22.88
C GLN A 266 0.55 -17.57 -22.73
N ILE A 267 1.55 -18.04 -21.99
CA ILE A 267 2.84 -17.37 -21.82
C ILE A 267 3.58 -17.34 -23.15
N MET A 268 3.59 -18.44 -23.89
CA MET A 268 4.21 -18.50 -25.22
C MET A 268 3.57 -17.52 -26.20
N GLN A 269 2.24 -17.40 -26.20
CA GLN A 269 1.52 -16.40 -26.99
C GLN A 269 1.90 -14.97 -26.61
N LEU A 270 2.05 -14.66 -25.31
CA LEU A 270 2.48 -13.34 -24.85
C LEU A 270 3.93 -13.02 -25.26
N ILE A 271 4.83 -14.00 -25.17
CA ILE A 271 6.24 -13.84 -25.54
C ILE A 271 6.40 -13.66 -27.06
N LEU A 272 5.70 -14.47 -27.87
CA LEU A 272 5.87 -14.48 -29.34
C LEU A 272 5.01 -13.42 -30.07
N GLY A 273 3.79 -13.17 -29.58
CA GLY A 273 2.83 -12.24 -30.20
C GLY A 273 3.24 -10.77 -30.10
N ASN A 274 4.15 -10.42 -29.19
CA ASN A 274 4.57 -9.04 -28.92
C ASN A 274 5.70 -8.51 -29.83
N THR A 275 6.15 -9.27 -30.84
CA THR A 275 7.19 -8.82 -31.80
C THR A 275 6.76 -7.67 -32.73
N LYS A 276 5.48 -7.26 -32.69
CA LYS A 276 4.92 -6.11 -33.46
C LYS A 276 4.28 -5.01 -32.60
N ALA A 277 4.26 -5.13 -31.27
CA ALA A 277 3.60 -4.18 -30.37
C ALA A 277 4.59 -3.19 -29.75
N THR A 278 4.12 -1.99 -29.45
CA THR A 278 4.89 -0.94 -28.76
C THR A 278 5.43 -1.45 -27.41
N PRO A 279 6.61 -0.96 -26.95
CA PRO A 279 7.29 -1.47 -25.75
C PRO A 279 6.51 -1.39 -24.42
N ASP A 280 5.32 -0.78 -24.40
CA ASP A 280 4.45 -0.67 -23.23
C ASP A 280 3.31 -1.74 -23.18
N ALA A 281 3.21 -2.65 -24.16
CA ALA A 281 2.14 -3.65 -24.21
C ALA A 281 2.44 -4.91 -23.37
N ASP A 282 1.69 -5.11 -22.28
CA ASP A 282 1.50 -6.34 -21.49
C ASP A 282 2.74 -7.04 -20.88
N TYR A 283 3.96 -6.52 -21.03
CA TYR A 283 5.18 -7.10 -20.41
C TYR A 283 5.19 -7.10 -18.87
N ASN A 284 4.40 -6.23 -18.24
CA ASN A 284 4.24 -6.20 -16.77
C ASN A 284 3.48 -7.42 -16.23
N SER A 285 2.97 -8.30 -17.10
CA SER A 285 2.22 -9.49 -16.71
C SER A 285 3.08 -10.71 -16.46
N ILE A 286 4.32 -10.73 -16.93
CA ILE A 286 5.25 -11.84 -16.77
C ILE A 286 6.50 -11.32 -16.08
N SER A 287 6.97 -12.04 -15.07
CA SER A 287 8.23 -11.76 -14.39
C SER A 287 9.28 -12.78 -14.80
N VAL A 288 10.53 -12.33 -14.92
CA VAL A 288 11.67 -13.15 -15.37
C VAL A 288 12.72 -13.16 -14.25
N ASP A 289 13.33 -14.32 -14.01
CA ASP A 289 14.33 -14.51 -12.97
C ASP A 289 15.61 -13.71 -13.27
N GLY A 290 15.96 -12.83 -12.33
CA GLY A 290 17.09 -11.93 -12.43
C GLY A 290 18.46 -12.63 -12.41
N ILE A 291 18.56 -13.87 -11.91
CA ILE A 291 19.82 -14.63 -11.88
C ILE A 291 20.34 -14.88 -13.30
N PHE A 292 19.44 -15.14 -14.25
CA PHE A 292 19.78 -15.36 -15.67
C PHE A 292 20.13 -14.08 -16.44
N PHE A 293 19.98 -12.91 -15.82
CA PHE A 293 20.34 -11.61 -16.39
C PHE A 293 21.36 -10.85 -15.55
N ALA A 294 22.00 -11.51 -14.57
CA ALA A 294 23.04 -10.95 -13.73
C ALA A 294 24.29 -10.60 -14.58
N GLY A 295 24.22 -9.44 -15.25
CA GLY A 295 25.18 -8.95 -16.24
C GLY A 295 24.66 -7.74 -17.02
N SER A 296 23.33 -7.55 -17.09
CA SER A 296 22.70 -6.33 -17.59
C SER A 296 21.74 -5.76 -16.54
N SER A 297 21.65 -4.44 -16.43
CA SER A 297 20.81 -3.72 -15.46
C SER A 297 19.30 -3.82 -15.75
N ALA A 298 18.83 -4.94 -16.29
CA ALA A 298 17.56 -5.09 -17.00
C ALA A 298 16.56 -5.90 -16.17
N HIS A 299 15.87 -5.25 -15.22
CA HIS A 299 14.73 -5.88 -14.54
C HIS A 299 13.36 -5.54 -15.14
N THR A 300 13.30 -4.67 -16.16
CA THR A 300 12.13 -4.52 -17.07
C THR A 300 12.51 -3.90 -18.43
N SER A 301 13.80 -3.89 -18.82
CA SER A 301 14.19 -3.30 -20.11
C SER A 301 13.81 -4.23 -21.27
N SER A 302 13.61 -3.64 -22.44
CA SER A 302 13.47 -4.33 -23.74
C SER A 302 14.52 -5.43 -23.96
N ASP A 303 15.68 -5.34 -23.30
CA ASP A 303 16.82 -6.23 -23.48
C ASP A 303 16.64 -7.58 -22.77
N GLY A 304 16.06 -7.58 -21.56
CA GLY A 304 15.79 -8.82 -20.82
C GLY A 304 14.73 -9.69 -21.49
N ILE A 305 13.73 -9.04 -22.08
CA ILE A 305 12.65 -9.72 -22.81
C ILE A 305 13.16 -10.21 -24.17
N SER A 306 13.98 -9.41 -24.87
CA SER A 306 14.62 -9.86 -26.11
C SER A 306 15.52 -11.08 -25.88
N ALA A 307 16.27 -11.08 -24.78
CA ALA A 307 17.08 -12.23 -24.36
C ALA A 307 16.20 -13.43 -23.94
N LEU A 308 15.08 -13.22 -23.24
CA LEU A 308 14.11 -14.29 -22.96
C LEU A 308 13.53 -14.90 -24.24
N VAL A 309 13.08 -14.06 -25.19
CA VAL A 309 12.57 -14.50 -26.50
C VAL A 309 13.63 -15.31 -27.25
N GLN A 310 14.89 -14.87 -27.20
CA GLN A 310 16.00 -15.60 -27.81
C GLN A 310 16.20 -16.97 -27.17
N ARG A 311 16.24 -17.06 -25.84
CA ARG A 311 16.38 -18.34 -25.12
C ARG A 311 15.22 -19.29 -25.41
N VAL A 312 13.99 -18.79 -25.40
CA VAL A 312 12.80 -19.58 -25.76
C VAL A 312 12.93 -20.12 -27.20
N ARG A 313 13.37 -19.30 -28.16
CA ARG A 313 13.60 -19.74 -29.55
C ARG A 313 14.75 -20.75 -29.67
N GLU A 314 15.79 -20.62 -28.86
CA GLU A 314 16.91 -21.57 -28.82
C GLU A 314 16.46 -22.94 -28.30
N HIS A 315 15.67 -22.97 -27.23
CA HIS A 315 15.03 -24.19 -26.74
C HIS A 315 14.12 -24.82 -27.81
N GLN A 316 13.31 -24.03 -28.52
CA GLN A 316 12.47 -24.54 -29.61
C GLN A 316 13.27 -25.16 -30.77
N LYS A 317 14.47 -24.65 -31.08
CA LYS A 317 15.35 -25.22 -32.10
C LYS A 317 15.99 -26.55 -31.69
N GLN A 318 16.18 -26.75 -30.38
CA GLN A 318 16.77 -27.98 -29.83
C GLN A 318 15.72 -29.08 -29.71
N SER A 319 14.43 -28.74 -29.62
CA SER A 319 13.34 -29.70 -29.71
C SER A 319 13.21 -30.23 -31.14
N THR A 320 13.21 -31.55 -31.30
CA THR A 320 13.09 -32.23 -32.61
C THR A 320 11.71 -32.08 -33.27
N ASP A 321 10.73 -31.54 -32.54
CA ASP A 321 9.36 -31.35 -33.01
C ASP A 321 9.08 -29.86 -33.25
N GLN A 322 9.14 -29.42 -34.51
CA GLN A 322 8.96 -28.02 -34.93
C GLN A 322 7.60 -27.42 -34.55
N CYS A 323 6.65 -28.25 -34.08
CA CYS A 323 5.28 -27.85 -33.72
C CYS A 323 5.00 -27.90 -32.19
N ALA A 324 5.93 -28.41 -31.37
CA ALA A 324 5.67 -28.55 -29.93
C ALA A 324 5.79 -27.20 -29.21
N LEU A 325 4.70 -26.78 -28.55
CA LEU A 325 4.71 -25.67 -27.59
C LEU A 325 5.71 -25.99 -26.46
N THR A 326 6.47 -24.98 -26.03
CA THR A 326 7.39 -25.08 -24.89
C THR A 326 6.60 -25.42 -23.62
N SER A 327 6.99 -26.49 -22.93
CA SER A 327 6.38 -26.89 -21.65
C SER A 327 6.60 -25.83 -20.57
N LEU A 328 5.82 -25.87 -19.48
CA LEU A 328 6.00 -24.89 -18.41
C LEU A 328 7.39 -25.00 -17.75
N SER A 329 7.93 -26.21 -17.64
CA SER A 329 9.28 -26.46 -17.12
C SER A 329 10.35 -25.81 -18.00
N GLU A 330 10.27 -25.98 -19.32
CA GLU A 330 11.21 -25.34 -20.26
C GLU A 330 11.09 -23.80 -20.23
N LEU A 331 9.88 -23.26 -20.00
CA LEU A 331 9.71 -21.81 -19.80
C LEU A 331 10.39 -21.33 -18.52
N CYS A 332 10.31 -22.12 -17.44
CA CYS A 332 11.03 -21.82 -16.20
C CYS A 332 12.55 -21.86 -16.42
N GLU A 333 13.07 -22.86 -17.15
CA GLU A 333 14.48 -22.97 -17.53
C GLU A 333 14.96 -21.79 -18.40
N ALA A 334 14.10 -21.30 -19.30
CA ALA A 334 14.36 -20.09 -20.07
C ALA A 334 14.34 -18.80 -19.21
N GLY A 335 13.92 -18.90 -17.94
CA GLY A 335 13.96 -17.86 -16.94
C GLY A 335 12.60 -17.26 -16.57
N VAL A 336 11.48 -17.75 -17.09
CA VAL A 336 10.15 -17.20 -16.73
C VAL A 336 9.78 -17.63 -15.32
N ALA A 337 9.62 -16.68 -14.39
CA ALA A 337 9.42 -16.98 -12.97
C ALA A 337 7.94 -17.00 -12.57
N SER A 338 7.15 -16.02 -13.03
CA SER A 338 5.75 -15.88 -12.64
C SER A 338 4.90 -15.15 -13.65
N VAL A 339 3.57 -15.32 -13.56
CA VAL A 339 2.57 -14.63 -14.39
C VAL A 339 1.45 -14.02 -13.56
N CYS A 340 0.96 -12.84 -13.93
CA CYS A 340 -0.21 -12.19 -13.32
C CYS A 340 -1.48 -12.98 -13.63
N VAL A 341 -2.25 -13.31 -12.59
CA VAL A 341 -3.47 -14.13 -12.70
C VAL A 341 -4.52 -13.48 -13.60
N LYS A 342 -4.68 -12.15 -13.54
CA LYS A 342 -5.67 -11.40 -14.33
C LYS A 342 -5.55 -11.66 -15.83
N ILE A 343 -4.34 -11.83 -16.34
CA ILE A 343 -4.13 -12.06 -17.78
C ILE A 343 -4.67 -13.42 -18.20
N LEU A 344 -4.51 -14.45 -17.37
CA LEU A 344 -5.00 -15.80 -17.65
C LEU A 344 -6.54 -15.83 -17.78
N THR A 345 -7.24 -14.93 -17.08
CA THR A 345 -8.71 -14.86 -17.15
C THR A 345 -9.27 -14.26 -18.44
N LYS A 346 -8.43 -13.63 -19.27
CA LYS A 346 -8.83 -13.11 -20.60
C LYS A 346 -9.11 -14.26 -21.58
N VAL A 347 -8.44 -15.40 -21.39
CA VAL A 347 -8.53 -16.56 -22.29
C VAL A 347 -9.25 -17.74 -21.63
N LEU A 348 -9.17 -17.84 -20.30
CA LEU A 348 -9.85 -18.89 -19.56
C LEU A 348 -11.36 -18.64 -19.45
N ALA A 349 -12.16 -19.60 -19.92
CA ALA A 349 -13.62 -19.57 -19.77
C ALA A 349 -14.02 -19.44 -18.29
N ALA A 350 -15.09 -18.69 -18.02
CA ALA A 350 -15.49 -18.36 -16.66
C ALA A 350 -15.75 -19.59 -15.76
N LYS A 351 -16.24 -20.70 -16.31
CA LYS A 351 -16.42 -21.97 -15.59
C LYS A 351 -15.13 -22.54 -14.97
N HIS A 352 -13.96 -22.17 -15.51
CA HIS A 352 -12.66 -22.63 -15.02
C HIS A 352 -11.97 -21.60 -14.11
N ARG A 353 -12.56 -20.42 -13.87
CA ARG A 353 -11.96 -19.42 -12.97
C ARG A 353 -11.89 -19.90 -11.52
N ARG A 354 -12.82 -20.78 -11.11
CA ARG A 354 -12.79 -21.42 -9.80
C ARG A 354 -11.58 -22.36 -9.64
N ASP A 355 -11.24 -23.10 -10.70
CA ASP A 355 -10.04 -23.95 -10.74
C ASP A 355 -8.77 -23.10 -10.65
N LEU A 356 -8.73 -22.00 -11.43
CA LEU A 356 -7.61 -21.07 -11.41
C LEU A 356 -7.44 -20.42 -10.03
N PHE A 357 -8.53 -20.00 -9.39
CA PHE A 357 -8.50 -19.51 -8.02
C PHE A 357 -7.95 -20.56 -7.05
N ALA A 358 -8.41 -21.81 -7.14
CA ALA A 358 -7.88 -22.89 -6.29
C ALA A 358 -6.37 -23.07 -6.51
N LEU A 359 -5.89 -23.00 -7.76
CA LEU A 359 -4.46 -23.01 -8.06
C LEU A 359 -3.72 -21.83 -7.40
N THR A 360 -4.32 -20.63 -7.35
CA THR A 360 -3.70 -19.49 -6.65
C THR A 360 -3.54 -19.69 -5.14
N GLN A 361 -4.35 -20.54 -4.50
CA GLN A 361 -4.20 -20.83 -3.07
C GLN A 361 -2.93 -21.64 -2.77
N TYR A 362 -2.45 -22.44 -3.73
CA TYR A 362 -1.26 -23.27 -3.59
C TYR A 362 -0.01 -22.66 -4.23
N CYS A 363 -0.18 -22.04 -5.41
CA CYS A 363 0.91 -21.54 -6.25
C CYS A 363 0.97 -20.00 -6.33
N GLY A 364 0.10 -19.30 -5.60
CA GLY A 364 0.02 -17.84 -5.62
C GLY A 364 1.20 -17.16 -4.94
N LEU A 365 1.59 -16.03 -5.50
CA LEU A 365 2.59 -15.10 -4.98
C LEU A 365 1.95 -13.72 -4.79
N PRO A 366 2.52 -12.85 -3.93
CA PRO A 366 2.07 -11.47 -3.80
C PRO A 366 2.06 -10.72 -5.15
N ALA A 367 1.28 -9.64 -5.22
CA ALA A 367 1.13 -8.85 -6.44
C ALA A 367 2.44 -8.19 -6.89
N HIS A 368 3.28 -7.78 -5.94
CA HIS A 368 4.58 -7.15 -6.20
C HIS A 368 5.70 -8.18 -6.34
N ASP A 369 6.83 -7.76 -6.91
CA ASP A 369 7.97 -8.64 -7.21
C ASP A 369 8.65 -9.21 -5.97
N ASP A 370 9.36 -10.32 -6.14
CA ASP A 370 9.92 -11.09 -5.04
C ASP A 370 11.00 -10.33 -4.26
N ARG A 371 11.71 -9.37 -4.89
CA ARG A 371 12.71 -8.55 -4.18
C ARG A 371 12.03 -7.55 -3.24
N LEU A 372 10.95 -6.91 -3.68
CA LEU A 372 10.16 -6.01 -2.83
C LEU A 372 9.48 -6.77 -1.69
N VAL A 373 8.92 -7.95 -1.97
CA VAL A 373 8.31 -8.81 -0.96
C VAL A 373 9.34 -9.23 0.10
N GLU A 374 10.52 -9.68 -0.34
CA GLU A 374 11.57 -10.11 0.57
C GLU A 374 12.13 -8.93 1.37
N PHE A 375 12.34 -7.78 0.72
CA PHE A 375 12.70 -6.55 1.41
C PHE A 375 11.71 -6.24 2.54
N MET A 376 10.40 -6.28 2.29
CA MET A 376 9.41 -6.00 3.34
C MET A 376 9.48 -7.00 4.50
N ARG A 377 9.73 -8.28 4.22
CA ARG A 377 9.89 -9.28 5.29
C ARG A 377 11.12 -9.01 6.16
N VAL A 378 12.26 -8.75 5.51
CA VAL A 378 13.52 -8.41 6.20
C VAL A 378 13.37 -7.09 6.96
N PHE A 379 12.79 -6.07 6.32
CA PHE A 379 12.51 -4.76 6.91
C PHE A 379 11.68 -4.87 8.19
N LEU A 380 10.59 -5.63 8.17
CA LEU A 380 9.73 -5.80 9.34
C LEU A 380 10.42 -6.61 10.45
N SER A 381 11.12 -7.68 10.09
CA SER A 381 11.78 -8.57 11.06
C SER A 381 12.98 -7.91 11.74
N GLU A 382 13.91 -7.34 10.97
CA GLU A 382 15.11 -6.70 11.53
C GLU A 382 14.78 -5.41 12.30
N LEU A 383 13.74 -4.69 11.90
CA LEU A 383 13.29 -3.51 12.64
C LEU A 383 12.26 -3.87 13.73
N HIS A 384 11.93 -5.14 13.97
CA HIS A 384 10.93 -5.52 14.99
C HIS A 384 9.63 -4.70 14.88
N LEU A 385 9.14 -4.52 13.65
CA LEU A 385 7.92 -3.78 13.35
C LEU A 385 6.75 -4.74 13.14
N CYS A 386 5.66 -4.50 13.83
CA CYS A 386 4.40 -5.21 13.68
C CYS A 386 3.42 -4.40 12.83
N ASP A 387 2.73 -5.08 11.92
CA ASP A 387 1.63 -4.50 11.16
C ASP A 387 0.37 -4.39 12.04
N SER A 388 -0.08 -3.17 12.31
CA SER A 388 -1.16 -2.90 13.27
C SER A 388 -2.49 -3.57 12.91
N MET A 389 -2.76 -3.81 11.62
CA MET A 389 -4.00 -4.49 11.20
C MET A 389 -3.94 -6.01 11.41
N LEU A 390 -2.73 -6.55 11.63
CA LEU A 390 -2.51 -7.99 11.83
C LEU A 390 -2.36 -8.38 13.30
N VAL A 391 -2.28 -7.40 14.20
CA VAL A 391 -2.25 -7.65 15.65
C VAL A 391 -3.60 -8.22 16.08
N GLN A 392 -3.56 -9.39 16.72
CA GLN A 392 -4.73 -10.11 17.23
C GLN A 392 -4.85 -9.98 18.74
N ASP A 393 -6.08 -10.08 19.25
CA ASP A 393 -6.36 -10.09 20.69
C ASP A 393 -6.01 -11.47 21.28
N ALA A 394 -5.02 -11.53 22.17
CA ALA A 394 -4.57 -12.76 22.82
C ALA A 394 -5.65 -13.39 23.73
N ASN A 395 -6.67 -12.62 24.16
CA ASN A 395 -7.72 -13.06 25.08
C ASN A 395 -9.03 -13.44 24.39
N ALA A 396 -9.09 -13.43 23.06
CA ALA A 396 -10.28 -13.82 22.31
C ALA A 396 -10.59 -15.33 22.49
N ARG A 397 -11.45 -15.66 23.46
CA ARG A 397 -11.86 -17.04 23.84
C ARG A 397 -12.64 -17.78 22.75
N THR A 398 -13.09 -17.05 21.74
CA THR A 398 -13.53 -17.55 20.45
C THR A 398 -12.64 -16.82 19.46
N GLY A 399 -11.83 -17.55 18.68
CA GLY A 399 -10.88 -16.95 17.74
C GLY A 399 -11.50 -15.73 17.10
N ASN A 400 -10.89 -14.56 17.33
CA ASN A 400 -11.42 -13.29 16.89
C ASN A 400 -11.82 -13.46 15.41
N GLU A 401 -13.12 -13.56 15.11
CA GLU A 401 -13.64 -13.93 13.77
C GLU A 401 -13.21 -12.93 12.69
N PHE A 402 -12.55 -11.85 13.11
CA PHE A 402 -12.02 -10.78 12.29
C PHE A 402 -10.50 -10.85 12.13
N SER A 403 -10.02 -11.86 11.39
CA SER A 403 -8.78 -11.72 10.63
C SER A 403 -9.06 -10.85 9.39
N VAL A 404 -9.07 -9.52 9.57
CA VAL A 404 -9.39 -8.47 8.57
C VAL A 404 -9.76 -8.99 7.16
N PRO A 405 -11.01 -9.44 6.94
CA PRO A 405 -11.42 -9.94 5.63
C PRO A 405 -11.33 -8.80 4.60
N CYS A 406 -10.47 -8.92 3.59
CA CYS A 406 -10.20 -7.89 2.58
C CYS A 406 -9.62 -6.57 3.15
N PRO A 407 -8.29 -6.51 3.34
CA PRO A 407 -7.62 -5.36 3.96
C PRO A 407 -7.24 -4.27 2.95
N TYR A 408 -7.88 -4.22 1.78
CA TYR A 408 -7.47 -3.32 0.69
C TYR A 408 -7.66 -1.86 1.08
N THR A 409 -6.74 -1.03 0.61
CA THR A 409 -6.72 0.41 0.89
C THR A 409 -6.79 1.24 -0.38
N CYS A 410 -6.51 0.67 -1.56
CA CYS A 410 -6.48 1.37 -2.84
C CYS A 410 -7.22 0.57 -3.93
N TRP A 411 -8.01 1.28 -4.74
CA TRP A 411 -8.77 0.71 -5.87
C TRP A 411 -8.67 1.63 -7.09
N ASP A 412 -8.65 1.04 -8.29
CA ASP A 412 -8.76 1.83 -9.52
C ASP A 412 -10.18 2.42 -9.65
N GLN A 413 -10.26 3.72 -9.40
CA GLN A 413 -11.50 4.49 -9.46
C GLN A 413 -12.01 4.65 -10.90
N SER A 414 -11.12 4.68 -11.90
CA SER A 414 -11.48 4.87 -13.31
C SER A 414 -12.25 3.68 -13.89
N THR A 415 -12.04 2.49 -13.31
CA THR A 415 -12.75 1.25 -13.68
C THR A 415 -13.69 0.75 -12.59
N ASN A 416 -14.10 1.62 -11.66
CA ASN A 416 -15.07 1.34 -10.59
C ASN A 416 -14.71 0.11 -9.73
N ARG A 417 -13.42 -0.17 -9.49
CA ARG A 417 -12.99 -1.43 -8.83
C ARG A 417 -13.39 -1.58 -7.37
N ARG A 418 -13.86 -0.51 -6.71
CA ARG A 418 -14.52 -0.61 -5.40
C ARG A 418 -15.77 -1.49 -5.45
N GLN A 419 -16.51 -1.48 -6.55
CA GLN A 419 -17.75 -2.23 -6.71
C GLN A 419 -17.53 -3.75 -6.81
N THR A 420 -16.36 -4.17 -7.31
CA THR A 420 -15.95 -5.58 -7.35
C THR A 420 -14.93 -5.93 -6.28
N ASN A 421 -14.55 -4.97 -5.43
CA ASN A 421 -13.48 -5.06 -4.46
C ASN A 421 -12.14 -5.59 -5.04
N GLU A 422 -11.84 -5.26 -6.29
CA GLU A 422 -10.55 -5.53 -6.92
C GLU A 422 -9.51 -4.48 -6.49
N GLY A 423 -9.00 -4.60 -5.28
CA GLY A 423 -8.07 -3.64 -4.68
C GLY A 423 -6.73 -4.24 -4.22
N CYS A 424 -5.86 -3.34 -3.79
CA CYS A 424 -4.59 -3.64 -3.13
C CYS A 424 -4.53 -2.92 -1.78
N ARG A 425 -3.81 -3.52 -0.83
CA ARG A 425 -3.40 -2.90 0.43
C ARG A 425 -1.98 -2.40 0.27
N ILE A 426 -1.81 -1.09 0.33
CA ILE A 426 -0.52 -0.42 0.21
C ILE A 426 -0.31 0.68 1.27
N ASP A 427 -1.35 1.00 2.03
CA ASP A 427 -1.30 1.94 3.15
C ASP A 427 -1.16 1.16 4.46
N TYR A 428 -0.14 1.49 5.24
CA TYR A 428 0.22 0.74 6.45
C TYR A 428 0.38 1.65 7.67
N ILE A 429 0.17 1.06 8.85
CA ILE A 429 0.66 1.56 10.13
C ILE A 429 1.48 0.43 10.73
N LEU A 430 2.80 0.60 10.71
CA LEU A 430 3.77 -0.34 11.25
C LEU A 430 4.28 0.21 12.58
N ILE A 431 4.17 -0.59 13.63
CA ILE A 431 4.46 -0.17 15.01
C ILE A 431 5.62 -0.97 15.57
N ASP A 432 6.48 -0.32 16.35
CA ASP A 432 7.47 -1.00 17.19
C ASP A 432 6.80 -2.07 18.06
N GLU A 433 7.43 -3.24 18.19
CA GLU A 433 6.92 -4.33 19.04
C GLU A 433 6.65 -3.87 20.49
N GLN A 434 7.43 -2.89 20.98
CA GLN A 434 7.26 -2.29 22.29
C GLN A 434 5.90 -1.59 22.48
N LEU A 435 5.27 -1.14 21.39
CA LEU A 435 3.98 -0.43 21.43
C LEU A 435 2.78 -1.36 21.22
N VAL A 436 3.00 -2.64 20.86
CA VAL A 436 1.92 -3.57 20.49
C VAL A 436 0.95 -3.81 21.64
N HIS A 437 1.43 -3.89 22.87
CA HIS A 437 0.59 -4.13 24.05
C HIS A 437 -0.38 -2.98 24.37
N MET A 438 -0.10 -1.78 23.84
CA MET A 438 -0.98 -0.60 23.95
C MET A 438 -1.95 -0.51 22.76
N LEU A 439 -1.72 -1.24 21.67
CA LEU A 439 -2.59 -1.19 20.50
C LEU A 439 -3.89 -1.92 20.77
N VAL A 440 -5.02 -1.25 20.52
CA VAL A 440 -6.33 -1.90 20.47
C VAL A 440 -6.40 -2.71 19.16
N PRO A 441 -6.58 -4.04 19.20
CA PRO A 441 -6.65 -4.84 17.97
C PRO A 441 -7.79 -4.41 17.04
N CYS A 442 -7.65 -4.73 15.74
CA CYS A 442 -8.68 -4.42 14.75
C CYS A 442 -10.02 -5.07 15.10
N ARG A 443 -11.11 -4.30 14.99
CA ARG A 443 -12.49 -4.75 15.26
C ARG A 443 -13.43 -4.29 14.14
N ALA A 444 -14.55 -4.98 14.00
CA ALA A 444 -15.63 -4.55 13.12
C ALA A 444 -16.27 -3.26 13.68
N THR A 445 -16.40 -2.24 12.84
CA THR A 445 -17.07 -0.98 13.16
C THR A 445 -18.06 -0.65 12.05
N GLU A 446 -19.02 0.24 12.32
CA GLU A 446 -19.93 0.73 11.28
C GLU A 446 -19.16 1.40 10.13
N ASN A 447 -18.07 2.14 10.44
CA ASN A 447 -17.23 2.73 9.42
C ASN A 447 -16.63 1.67 8.48
N ASN A 448 -16.05 0.61 9.02
CA ASN A 448 -15.34 -0.36 8.19
C ASN A 448 -16.25 -1.46 7.62
N MET A 449 -17.40 -1.78 8.22
CA MET A 449 -18.35 -2.80 7.73
C MET A 449 -19.52 -2.24 6.95
N GLY A 450 -19.76 -0.92 7.03
CA GLY A 450 -21.03 -0.33 6.68
C GLY A 450 -22.08 -0.56 7.77
N VAL A 451 -23.19 0.17 7.66
CA VAL A 451 -24.33 0.04 8.58
C VAL A 451 -25.24 -1.06 8.04
N ALA A 452 -25.70 -1.97 8.92
CA ALA A 452 -26.78 -2.89 8.56
C ALA A 452 -28.06 -2.07 8.40
N ASP A 453 -28.69 -2.09 7.22
CA ASP A 453 -29.91 -1.35 6.84
C ASP A 453 -30.70 -0.77 8.02
N VAL A 454 -30.37 0.47 8.41
CA VAL A 454 -31.23 1.28 9.28
C VAL A 454 -32.13 2.07 8.35
N ASP A 455 -33.03 1.35 7.69
CA ASP A 455 -34.33 1.83 7.22
C ASP A 455 -35.02 0.62 6.58
N GLY A 456 -36.23 0.29 7.03
CA GLY A 456 -37.02 -0.87 6.62
C GLY A 456 -37.52 -0.85 5.17
N SER A 457 -36.69 -0.42 4.21
CA SER A 457 -36.92 -0.57 2.78
C SER A 457 -36.24 -1.82 2.28
N ALA A 458 -36.92 -2.96 2.44
CA ALA A 458 -36.87 -4.00 1.41
C ALA A 458 -37.38 -3.35 0.11
N GLY A 459 -36.47 -2.80 -0.70
CA GLY A 459 -36.84 -1.96 -1.82
C GLY A 459 -35.66 -1.63 -2.71
N ARG A 460 -35.42 -2.50 -3.68
CA ARG A 460 -34.45 -2.41 -4.79
C ARG A 460 -33.02 -2.73 -4.38
N GLU A 461 -32.75 -4.03 -4.34
CA GLU A 461 -31.46 -4.57 -4.77
C GLU A 461 -30.96 -3.78 -5.98
N GLY A 462 -29.76 -3.20 -5.87
CA GLY A 462 -29.12 -2.46 -6.94
C GLY A 462 -28.87 -3.38 -8.13
N GLU A 463 -29.79 -3.34 -9.09
CA GLU A 463 -29.69 -4.02 -10.38
C GLU A 463 -28.69 -3.34 -11.33
N ILE A 464 -27.65 -2.71 -10.80
CA ILE A 464 -26.64 -2.00 -11.58
C ILE A 464 -25.28 -2.60 -11.21
N CYS A 465 -24.71 -3.33 -12.18
CA CYS A 465 -23.43 -4.07 -12.19
C CYS A 465 -23.43 -5.57 -11.84
N ILE A 466 -24.55 -6.29 -12.04
CA ILE A 466 -24.59 -7.79 -12.06
C ILE A 466 -24.75 -8.35 -13.50
N ASN A 467 -24.62 -7.52 -14.55
CA ASN A 467 -24.83 -8.00 -15.93
C ASN A 467 -23.69 -8.86 -16.50
N GLU A 468 -22.50 -8.89 -15.88
CA GLU A 468 -21.48 -9.91 -16.20
C GLU A 468 -21.61 -11.17 -15.35
N SER A 469 -22.28 -11.12 -14.20
CA SER A 469 -22.52 -12.26 -13.31
C SER A 469 -23.81 -13.02 -13.63
N LYS A 470 -24.83 -12.36 -14.22
CA LYS A 470 -26.09 -13.00 -14.65
C LYS A 470 -25.90 -13.97 -15.83
N LYS A 471 -24.83 -13.84 -16.62
CA LYS A 471 -24.54 -14.77 -17.74
C LYS A 471 -23.91 -16.10 -17.29
N LEU A 472 -23.60 -16.24 -16.00
CA LEU A 472 -23.00 -17.45 -15.41
C LEU A 472 -23.97 -18.25 -14.53
N ASN A 473 -25.18 -17.72 -14.27
CA ASN A 473 -26.14 -18.32 -13.35
C ASN A 473 -27.34 -19.01 -14.01
N SER A 474 -27.46 -19.03 -15.34
CA SER A 474 -28.62 -19.65 -16.02
C SER A 474 -28.50 -21.16 -16.28
N GLU A 475 -27.50 -21.85 -15.71
CA GLU A 475 -27.35 -23.31 -15.87
C GLU A 475 -27.26 -24.07 -14.52
N ALA A 476 -27.53 -23.41 -13.39
CA ALA A 476 -27.45 -24.02 -12.06
C ALA A 476 -28.78 -24.02 -11.27
N GLU A 477 -29.92 -23.78 -11.94
CA GLU A 477 -31.25 -23.87 -11.33
C GLU A 477 -31.94 -25.20 -11.69
N SER A 478 -31.48 -26.29 -11.08
CA SER A 478 -32.31 -27.48 -10.85
C SER A 478 -31.61 -28.52 -9.96
N ALA A 479 -31.27 -28.16 -8.71
CA ALA A 479 -31.19 -29.15 -7.63
C ALA A 479 -31.13 -28.47 -6.25
N GLU A 480 -32.02 -28.94 -5.37
CA GLU A 480 -31.88 -29.00 -3.91
C GLU A 480 -32.05 -27.70 -3.09
N LYS A 481 -33.32 -27.52 -2.70
CA LYS A 481 -33.69 -27.12 -1.33
C LYS A 481 -33.19 -28.18 -0.34
N ASP A 482 -32.88 -27.73 0.87
CA ASP A 482 -32.51 -28.50 2.07
C ASP A 482 -31.02 -28.82 2.27
N THR A 483 -30.29 -27.88 2.86
CA THR A 483 -29.42 -28.01 4.05
C THR A 483 -28.57 -26.74 4.17
N VAL A 484 -28.47 -26.15 5.37
CA VAL A 484 -27.55 -25.03 5.63
C VAL A 484 -26.12 -25.58 5.53
N GLN A 485 -25.56 -25.47 4.33
CA GLN A 485 -24.28 -26.03 3.94
C GLN A 485 -23.16 -25.24 4.63
N THR A 486 -22.35 -25.94 5.43
CA THR A 486 -21.06 -25.47 5.97
C THR A 486 -20.26 -24.72 4.90
N TYR A 487 -20.01 -23.43 5.11
CA TYR A 487 -19.17 -22.62 4.24
C TYR A 487 -17.78 -23.26 4.12
N SER A 488 -17.41 -23.73 2.93
CA SER A 488 -16.01 -24.07 2.65
C SER A 488 -15.20 -22.77 2.70
N THR A 489 -14.45 -22.58 3.78
CA THR A 489 -13.53 -21.44 4.00
C THR A 489 -12.54 -21.25 2.84
N PHE A 490 -12.28 -22.31 2.07
CA PHE A 490 -11.34 -22.30 0.95
C PHE A 490 -11.73 -21.33 -0.17
N TYR A 491 -13.02 -21.23 -0.52
CA TYR A 491 -13.49 -20.34 -1.61
C TYR A 491 -14.03 -19.00 -1.10
N ASP A 492 -13.76 -18.66 0.16
CA ASP A 492 -14.36 -17.50 0.80
C ASP A 492 -13.96 -16.18 0.12
N GLU A 493 -12.69 -16.05 -0.28
CA GLU A 493 -12.17 -14.92 -1.06
C GLU A 493 -12.60 -14.92 -2.55
N TYR A 494 -13.19 -16.00 -3.05
CA TYR A 494 -13.62 -16.09 -4.45
C TYR A 494 -15.10 -15.73 -4.62
N ASN A 495 -15.98 -16.34 -3.83
CA ASN A 495 -17.42 -16.13 -3.92
C ASN A 495 -18.16 -16.27 -2.57
N GLY A 496 -17.42 -16.31 -1.46
CA GLY A 496 -17.99 -16.45 -0.12
C GLY A 496 -18.20 -15.12 0.61
N GLN A 497 -18.11 -15.19 1.94
CA GLN A 497 -18.36 -14.10 2.87
C GLN A 497 -17.29 -13.02 2.79
N ALA A 498 -16.00 -13.35 2.66
CA ALA A 498 -14.94 -12.35 2.53
C ALA A 498 -15.19 -11.39 1.35
N VAL A 499 -15.60 -11.89 0.18
CA VAL A 499 -15.94 -11.03 -0.97
C VAL A 499 -17.10 -10.10 -0.65
N ARG A 500 -18.18 -10.62 -0.07
CA ARG A 500 -19.37 -9.83 0.27
C ARG A 500 -19.04 -8.76 1.30
N ILE A 501 -18.26 -9.10 2.32
CA ILE A 501 -17.77 -8.16 3.32
C ILE A 501 -16.91 -7.10 2.63
N GLY A 502 -15.93 -7.51 1.82
CA GLY A 502 -15.03 -6.60 1.12
C GLY A 502 -15.76 -5.58 0.24
N ILE A 503 -16.76 -6.00 -0.53
CA ILE A 503 -17.60 -5.08 -1.33
C ILE A 503 -18.38 -4.13 -0.42
N LYS A 504 -18.99 -4.63 0.66
CA LYS A 504 -19.67 -3.78 1.65
C LYS A 504 -18.72 -2.75 2.25
N ARG A 505 -17.48 -3.11 2.58
CA ARG A 505 -16.48 -2.15 3.07
C ARG A 505 -16.14 -1.10 2.03
N ALA A 506 -15.77 -1.54 0.83
CA ALA A 506 -15.27 -0.68 -0.24
C ALA A 506 -16.33 0.33 -0.72
N THR A 507 -17.62 0.01 -0.53
CA THR A 507 -18.77 0.80 -0.97
C THR A 507 -19.59 1.39 0.20
N ALA A 508 -19.14 1.23 1.44
CA ALA A 508 -19.90 1.58 2.65
C ALA A 508 -21.35 1.05 2.62
N ALA A 509 -21.50 -0.25 2.38
CA ALA A 509 -22.76 -0.97 2.19
C ALA A 509 -23.66 -0.34 1.10
N GLY A 510 -23.05 0.09 -0.02
CA GLY A 510 -23.75 0.71 -1.14
C GLY A 510 -23.99 2.22 -0.98
N ALA A 511 -23.66 2.82 0.17
CA ALA A 511 -23.75 4.26 0.37
C ALA A 511 -22.79 5.05 -0.54
N TYR A 512 -21.73 4.41 -1.04
CA TYR A 512 -20.80 4.95 -2.03
C TYR A 512 -21.07 4.33 -3.41
N PRO A 513 -21.88 5.00 -4.26
CA PRO A 513 -22.28 4.48 -5.56
C PRO A 513 -21.13 4.48 -6.57
N ALA A 514 -21.31 3.69 -7.63
CA ALA A 514 -20.40 3.66 -8.78
C ALA A 514 -20.43 4.98 -9.56
N ALA A 515 -19.31 5.34 -10.19
CA ALA A 515 -19.28 6.39 -11.19
C ALA A 515 -20.04 5.92 -12.46
N PRO A 516 -20.90 6.75 -13.06
CA PRO A 516 -21.54 6.41 -14.32
C PRO A 516 -20.52 6.30 -15.47
N MET A 517 -20.86 5.48 -16.48
CA MET A 517 -19.98 5.22 -17.63
C MET A 517 -19.87 6.40 -18.61
N ASP A 518 -20.68 7.45 -18.42
CA ASP A 518 -20.74 8.66 -19.24
C ASP A 518 -19.67 9.72 -18.87
N ARG A 519 -18.77 9.39 -17.92
CA ARG A 519 -17.68 10.25 -17.44
C ARG A 519 -18.14 11.53 -16.73
N THR A 520 -19.38 11.57 -16.23
CA THR A 520 -19.88 12.67 -15.40
C THR A 520 -19.22 12.75 -14.01
N GLY A 521 -18.46 11.72 -13.62
CA GLY A 521 -17.75 11.64 -12.35
C GLY A 521 -18.57 10.93 -11.27
N LEU A 522 -18.07 10.90 -10.04
CA LEU A 522 -18.79 10.29 -8.92
C LEU A 522 -20.03 11.12 -8.56
N PRO A 523 -21.19 10.50 -8.35
CA PRO A 523 -22.39 11.22 -7.95
C PRO A 523 -22.24 11.78 -6.52
N PRO A 524 -23.03 12.80 -6.16
CA PRO A 524 -23.01 13.37 -4.81
C PRO A 524 -23.50 12.36 -3.76
N LEU A 525 -22.93 12.44 -2.56
CA LEU A 525 -23.35 11.61 -1.43
C LEU A 525 -24.46 12.27 -0.62
N THR A 526 -25.30 11.45 0.02
CA THR A 526 -26.21 11.91 1.08
C THR A 526 -25.42 12.35 2.32
N SER A 527 -26.02 13.18 3.19
CA SER A 527 -25.37 13.57 4.45
C SER A 527 -25.04 12.36 5.32
N ALA A 528 -25.94 11.38 5.41
CA ALA A 528 -25.69 10.14 6.15
C ALA A 528 -24.47 9.37 5.61
N ALA A 529 -24.33 9.26 4.29
CA ALA A 529 -23.19 8.59 3.65
C ALA A 529 -21.86 9.33 3.92
N LYS A 530 -21.87 10.67 3.96
CA LYS A 530 -20.69 11.48 4.30
C LYS A 530 -20.24 11.24 5.75
N ASP A 531 -21.18 11.06 6.67
CA ASP A 531 -20.91 10.85 8.10
C ASP A 531 -20.51 9.41 8.46
N LEU A 532 -20.73 8.43 7.57
CA LEU A 532 -20.31 7.03 7.79
C LEU A 532 -18.81 6.89 8.12
N GLN A 533 -17.98 7.84 7.65
CA GLN A 533 -16.55 7.81 7.91
C GLN A 533 -16.18 7.94 9.40
N PHE A 534 -17.10 8.44 10.24
CA PHE A 534 -16.86 8.67 11.67
C PHE A 534 -17.50 7.62 12.58
N ARG A 535 -18.37 6.75 12.06
CA ARG A 535 -19.21 5.88 12.89
C ARG A 535 -18.47 4.69 13.46
N GLY A 536 -18.64 4.44 14.76
CA GLY A 536 -17.98 3.35 15.46
C GLY A 536 -16.47 3.56 15.66
N LEU A 537 -15.98 4.80 15.48
CA LEU A 537 -14.60 5.19 15.75
C LEU A 537 -14.48 5.91 17.11
N PRO A 538 -13.29 5.94 17.73
CA PRO A 538 -11.99 5.48 17.20
C PRO A 538 -11.80 3.95 17.28
N SER A 539 -11.09 3.38 16.29
CA SER A 539 -10.72 1.95 16.25
C SER A 539 -9.38 1.75 15.53
N THR A 540 -8.86 0.52 15.51
CA THR A 540 -7.72 0.16 14.65
C THR A 540 -8.23 -0.53 13.39
N GLY A 541 -7.63 -0.26 12.24
CA GLY A 541 -7.95 -0.89 10.98
C GLY A 541 -8.20 0.12 9.85
N LEU A 542 -9.13 -0.21 8.96
CA LEU A 542 -9.55 0.67 7.87
C LEU A 542 -10.36 1.85 8.44
N TYR A 543 -10.04 3.05 7.98
CA TYR A 543 -10.83 4.26 8.12
C TYR A 543 -11.44 4.56 6.75
N VAL A 544 -12.64 4.05 6.50
CA VAL A 544 -13.26 4.10 5.17
C VAL A 544 -13.76 5.51 4.90
N THR A 545 -13.12 6.19 3.96
CA THR A 545 -13.49 7.53 3.50
C THR A 545 -14.31 7.49 2.21
N PRO A 546 -15.13 8.52 1.93
CA PRO A 546 -15.78 8.70 0.63
C PRO A 546 -14.82 8.59 -0.57
N PRO A 547 -15.18 7.86 -1.65
CA PRO A 547 -14.33 7.72 -2.84
C PRO A 547 -14.17 9.03 -3.62
N GLN A 548 -15.02 10.03 -3.35
CA GLN A 548 -14.84 11.37 -3.88
C GLN A 548 -13.56 12.01 -3.33
N TYR A 549 -13.05 11.61 -2.17
CA TYR A 549 -11.89 12.26 -1.58
C TYR A 549 -10.57 11.71 -2.14
N SER A 550 -10.48 10.39 -2.26
CA SER A 550 -9.28 9.70 -2.73
C SER A 550 -9.68 8.31 -3.25
N ASP A 551 -8.89 7.79 -4.19
CA ASP A 551 -8.94 6.39 -4.60
C ASP A 551 -8.38 5.47 -3.49
N HIS A 552 -7.62 6.03 -2.55
CA HIS A 552 -7.26 5.38 -1.30
C HIS A 552 -8.31 5.60 -0.19
N CYS A 553 -8.55 4.60 0.65
CA CYS A 553 -9.10 4.82 1.99
C CYS A 553 -7.98 4.94 3.02
N ALA A 554 -8.27 5.62 4.12
CA ALA A 554 -7.32 5.78 5.20
C ALA A 554 -7.19 4.50 6.03
N VAL A 555 -6.10 4.41 6.79
CA VAL A 555 -5.91 3.42 7.86
C VAL A 555 -5.72 4.15 9.18
N CYS A 556 -6.09 3.52 10.28
CA CYS A 556 -6.04 4.13 11.61
C CYS A 556 -5.61 3.14 12.69
N ALA A 557 -5.06 3.67 13.78
CA ALA A 557 -4.60 2.90 14.93
C ALA A 557 -5.01 3.59 16.23
N ARG A 558 -5.67 2.83 17.10
CA ARG A 558 -6.09 3.25 18.44
C ARG A 558 -5.18 2.61 19.47
N PHE A 559 -4.60 3.44 20.34
CA PHE A 559 -3.73 3.01 21.42
C PHE A 559 -4.31 3.37 22.79
N GLU A 560 -4.60 2.35 23.61
CA GLU A 560 -4.91 2.52 25.03
C GLU A 560 -3.62 2.79 25.81
N ASP A 561 -3.73 3.59 26.87
CA ASP A 561 -2.63 3.97 27.78
C ASP A 561 -1.41 4.68 27.17
N LEU A 562 -1.35 4.86 25.85
CA LEU A 562 -0.38 5.73 25.19
C LEU A 562 -0.83 7.20 25.28
N VAL A 563 -0.33 7.89 26.31
CA VAL A 563 -0.60 9.30 26.61
C VAL A 563 0.56 10.17 26.14
N LEU A 564 0.27 11.17 25.30
CA LEU A 564 1.27 12.10 24.80
C LEU A 564 1.39 13.33 25.71
N LEU A 565 2.61 13.60 26.19
CA LEU A 565 2.90 14.76 27.01
C LEU A 565 3.05 16.02 26.12
N PRO A 566 2.30 17.10 26.42
CA PRO A 566 2.45 18.35 25.69
C PRO A 566 3.81 18.97 25.99
N ARG A 567 4.48 19.48 24.95
CA ARG A 567 5.70 20.28 25.12
C ARG A 567 5.35 21.65 25.72
N THR A 568 6.29 22.22 26.46
CA THR A 568 6.22 23.61 26.95
C THR A 568 7.03 24.59 26.10
N GLU A 569 8.04 24.08 25.38
CA GLU A 569 8.93 24.86 24.52
C GLU A 569 8.41 24.96 23.07
N GLU A 570 9.11 25.73 22.23
CA GLU A 570 8.88 25.70 20.78
C GLU A 570 9.30 24.36 20.16
N VAL A 571 8.65 23.99 19.05
CA VAL A 571 9.03 22.79 18.28
C VAL A 571 10.47 22.92 17.80
N LYS A 572 11.29 21.90 18.09
CA LYS A 572 12.68 21.83 17.62
C LYS A 572 12.71 21.31 16.18
N GLY A 573 13.49 21.93 15.31
CA GLY A 573 13.62 21.46 13.93
C GLY A 573 14.74 22.17 13.21
N LYS A 574 15.56 21.40 12.48
CA LYS A 574 16.68 21.93 11.68
C LYS A 574 16.17 22.62 10.41
N HIS A 575 15.12 22.07 9.81
CA HIS A 575 14.52 22.57 8.58
C HIS A 575 13.10 23.06 8.84
N ARG A 576 12.63 24.01 8.02
CA ARG A 576 11.27 24.55 8.14
C ARG A 576 10.26 23.49 7.67
N CYS A 577 9.52 22.92 8.64
CA CYS A 577 8.38 22.01 8.42
C CYS A 577 7.06 22.57 8.96
N LEU A 578 7.09 23.25 10.11
CA LEU A 578 5.90 23.80 10.75
C LEU A 578 5.35 25.00 9.98
N TYR A 579 4.09 24.95 9.61
CA TYR A 579 3.36 26.11 9.10
C TYR A 579 3.13 27.10 10.24
N ARG A 580 3.64 28.32 10.07
CA ARG A 580 3.35 29.46 10.95
C ARG A 580 2.53 30.46 10.16
N PRO A 581 1.28 30.76 10.59
CA PRO A 581 0.47 31.76 9.93
C PRO A 581 1.20 33.11 9.89
N PRO A 582 1.09 33.90 8.81
CA PRO A 582 1.62 35.26 8.81
C PRO A 582 1.05 36.04 10.01
N ALA A 583 1.92 36.69 10.78
CA ALA A 583 1.52 37.51 11.90
C ALA A 583 0.54 38.58 11.39
N SER A 584 -0.64 38.68 12.00
CA SER A 584 -1.54 39.81 11.72
C SER A 584 -0.87 41.11 12.16
N LEU A 585 -1.16 42.22 11.49
CA LEU A 585 -0.72 43.56 11.91
C LEU A 585 -1.05 43.83 13.40
N PHE A 586 -2.16 43.28 13.87
CA PHE A 586 -2.59 43.34 15.26
C PHE A 586 -1.65 42.59 16.23
N SER A 587 -1.20 41.39 15.85
CA SER A 587 -0.23 40.61 16.64
C SER A 587 1.18 41.22 16.63
N PHE A 588 1.54 41.93 15.56
CA PHE A 588 2.79 42.71 15.50
C PHE A 588 2.76 43.92 16.44
N VAL A 589 1.63 44.66 16.49
CA VAL A 589 1.44 45.80 17.39
C VAL A 589 1.37 45.38 18.86
N LYS A 590 0.77 44.22 19.17
CA LYS A 590 0.72 43.70 20.55
C LYS A 590 2.11 43.34 21.08
N ARG A 591 2.97 42.72 20.25
CA ARG A 591 4.37 42.39 20.59
C ARG A 591 5.30 43.61 20.74
N GLN A 592 4.90 44.79 20.28
CA GLN A 592 5.66 46.02 20.53
C GLN A 592 5.18 46.78 21.77
N ARG A 593 4.06 46.38 22.37
CA ARG A 593 3.48 46.99 23.58
C ARG A 593 3.73 46.18 24.84
N GLU A 594 4.02 44.89 24.69
CA GLU A 594 4.63 44.01 25.70
C GLU A 594 6.14 44.08 25.59
#